data_AF-A0A958AM31-F1
#
_entry.id   AF-A0A958AM31-F1
#
_cell.length_a   1.000
_cell.length_b   1.000
_cell.length_c   1.000
_cell.angle_alpha   90.00
_cell.angle_beta   90.00
_cell.angle_gamma   90.00
#
_symmetry.space_group_name_H-M   'P 1'
#
loop_
_entity.id
_entity.type
_entity.pdbx_description
1 polymer ?
#
loop_
_entity_poly.entity_id
_entity_poly.type
_entity_poly.pdbx_seq_one_letter_code
_entity_poly.pdbx_strand_id
1 'polypeptide(L)'
;ALGGTLEPLLLRGLIDLGNELDWVGQHLELLILVIGFTVLLLLLEVPIEATSLRLGRRLENRLRMAFLAKIPRLNDRYFASRLVSDMTQRAHDLRQLQMLPEYGTRFLRVCFQLLFTIIGIIWIAAGSPLLAMLALLTALGFSVLIQPLMAERDMRVRAHAGGLSRYYLDTLLGLIPLRTHSAAQAMRREHESLLVEWVRAARSLYSSQALVQGIALTLNTGFAVWIVLRYIAQGGEASGVLLLLYWTLNLPQLSQEMAVQAQQYPSLRNSVLRILEPLGAPEENNAIANGSQCEQMLPGQEPAQPQTGVAIDLTDITVIASGHTILHDINLSIAPGEHVAILGASGAGKSSLIGL
;
A
#
# COMPACT_ATOMS: atom_id res chain seq x y z
N ALA A 1 0.65 -10.77 20.62
CA ALA A 1 1.18 -9.79 21.60
C ALA A 1 1.17 -10.37 23.01
N LEU A 2 0.01 -10.75 23.55
CA LEU A 2 -0.09 -11.40 24.87
C LEU A 2 0.66 -12.75 24.92
N GLY A 3 0.59 -13.57 23.86
CA GLY A 3 1.29 -14.86 23.82
C GLY A 3 2.80 -14.77 24.00
N GLY A 4 3.51 -14.05 23.14
CA GLY A 4 4.98 -13.89 23.23
C GLY A 4 5.49 -13.05 24.40
N THR A 5 4.62 -12.43 25.20
CA THR A 5 5.00 -11.71 26.43
C THR A 5 4.70 -12.53 27.69
N LEU A 6 3.68 -13.39 27.65
CA LEU A 6 3.33 -14.32 28.73
C LEU A 6 4.17 -15.60 28.71
N GLU A 7 4.55 -16.09 27.53
CA GLU A 7 5.43 -17.26 27.36
C GLU A 7 6.73 -17.18 28.19
N PRO A 8 7.50 -16.08 28.20
CA PRO A 8 8.70 -15.98 29.02
C PRO A 8 8.42 -15.85 30.52
N LEU A 9 7.30 -15.26 30.93
CA LEU A 9 6.88 -15.21 32.33
C LEU A 9 6.50 -16.60 32.85
N LEU A 10 5.84 -17.40 32.01
CA LEU A 10 5.57 -18.81 32.29
C LEU A 10 6.86 -19.62 32.34
N LEU A 11 7.80 -19.42 31.41
CA LEU A 11 9.11 -20.08 31.46
C LEU A 11 9.87 -19.74 32.74
N ARG A 12 9.83 -18.49 33.22
CA ARG A 12 10.41 -18.12 34.52
C ARG A 12 9.72 -18.84 35.67
N GLY A 13 8.39 -18.79 35.73
CA GLY A 13 7.62 -19.51 36.75
C GLY A 13 7.95 -21.01 36.74
N LEU A 14 8.12 -21.60 35.56
CA LEU A 14 8.45 -23.00 35.36
C LEU A 14 9.86 -23.36 35.84
N ILE A 15 10.84 -22.48 35.63
CA ILE A 15 12.22 -22.66 36.11
C ILE A 15 12.31 -22.46 37.62
N ASP A 16 11.62 -21.44 38.16
CA ASP A 16 11.60 -21.16 39.60
C ASP A 16 10.90 -22.31 40.37
N LEU A 17 9.75 -22.82 39.87
CA LEU A 17 9.09 -24.02 40.41
C LEU A 17 9.90 -25.29 40.16
N GLY A 18 10.53 -25.44 38.99
CA GLY A 18 11.31 -26.63 38.65
C GLY A 18 12.56 -26.83 39.53
N ASN A 19 13.10 -25.76 40.11
CA ASN A 19 14.22 -25.83 41.05
C ASN A 19 13.79 -26.21 42.49
N GLU A 20 12.51 -26.10 42.83
CA GLU A 20 11.96 -26.46 44.15
C GLU A 20 11.29 -27.86 44.17
N LEU A 21 10.96 -28.43 43.00
CA LEU A 21 10.16 -29.66 42.88
C LEU A 21 11.02 -30.85 42.39
N ASP A 22 11.40 -31.75 43.33
CA ASP A 22 12.26 -32.93 43.11
C ASP A 22 11.55 -34.17 42.51
N TRP A 23 10.24 -34.11 42.25
CA TRP A 23 9.42 -35.28 41.85
C TRP A 23 9.00 -35.28 40.37
N VAL A 24 9.25 -36.40 39.68
CA VAL A 24 8.90 -36.64 38.26
C VAL A 24 7.42 -36.38 37.94
N GLY A 25 6.51 -36.58 38.88
CA GLY A 25 5.07 -36.32 38.69
C GLY A 25 4.74 -34.83 38.52
N GLN A 26 5.48 -33.95 39.17
CA GLN A 26 5.23 -32.50 39.14
C GLN A 26 5.73 -31.86 37.83
N HIS A 27 6.76 -32.42 37.19
CA HIS A 27 7.19 -32.00 35.86
C HIS A 27 6.16 -32.32 34.76
N LEU A 28 5.40 -33.43 34.89
CA LEU A 28 4.34 -33.78 33.94
C LEU A 28 3.17 -32.79 34.00
N GLU A 29 2.76 -32.38 35.20
CA GLU A 29 1.71 -31.36 35.38
C GLU A 29 2.11 -30.02 34.79
N LEU A 30 3.36 -29.61 34.99
CA LEU A 30 3.91 -28.38 34.43
C LEU A 30 3.97 -28.41 32.89
N LEU A 31 4.36 -29.55 32.31
CA LEU A 31 4.38 -29.75 30.87
C LEU A 31 2.96 -29.70 30.27
N ILE A 32 1.96 -30.30 30.93
CA ILE A 32 0.56 -30.22 30.53
C ILE A 32 0.05 -28.77 30.59
N LEU A 33 0.44 -28.00 31.62
CA LEU A 33 0.06 -26.59 31.76
C LEU A 33 0.65 -25.73 30.63
N VAL A 34 1.92 -25.93 30.27
CA VAL A 34 2.54 -25.22 29.14
C VAL A 34 1.87 -25.58 27.82
N ILE A 35 1.64 -26.87 27.56
CA ILE A 35 0.95 -27.30 26.34
C ILE A 35 -0.46 -26.70 26.28
N GLY A 36 -1.20 -26.77 27.40
CA GLY A 36 -2.55 -26.19 27.50
C GLY A 36 -2.56 -24.68 27.25
N PHE A 37 -1.58 -23.96 27.79
CA PHE A 37 -1.43 -22.52 27.56
C PHE A 37 -1.07 -22.21 26.10
N THR A 38 -0.15 -22.95 25.50
CA THR A 38 0.22 -22.78 24.07
C THR A 38 -0.96 -23.07 23.15
N VAL A 39 -1.76 -24.11 23.44
CA VAL A 39 -2.99 -24.41 22.69
C VAL A 39 -4.02 -23.29 22.84
N LEU A 40 -4.18 -22.73 24.06
CA LEU A 40 -5.06 -21.59 24.30
C LEU A 40 -4.62 -20.35 23.51
N LEU A 41 -3.32 -20.05 23.48
CA LEU A 41 -2.77 -18.96 22.68
C LEU A 41 -3.06 -19.15 21.19
N LEU A 42 -2.89 -20.38 20.68
CA LEU A 42 -3.16 -20.71 19.28
C LEU A 42 -4.66 -20.56 18.96
N LEU A 43 -5.54 -20.99 19.86
CA LEU A 43 -6.99 -20.81 19.75
C LEU A 43 -7.42 -19.33 19.74
N LEU A 44 -6.62 -18.44 20.32
CA LEU A 44 -6.84 -16.99 20.26
C LEU A 44 -6.23 -16.35 19.00
N GLU A 45 -5.05 -16.77 18.58
CA GLU A 45 -4.31 -16.12 17.50
C GLU A 45 -4.86 -16.46 16.10
N VAL A 46 -5.20 -17.73 15.86
CA VAL A 46 -5.78 -18.19 14.58
C VAL A 46 -7.05 -17.43 14.18
N PRO A 47 -8.06 -17.23 15.04
CA PRO A 47 -9.27 -16.49 14.66
C PRO A 47 -9.00 -15.00 14.42
N ILE A 48 -8.02 -14.39 15.10
CA ILE A 48 -7.64 -12.98 14.88
C ILE A 48 -7.09 -12.83 13.46
N GLU A 49 -6.12 -13.67 13.07
CA GLU A 49 -5.55 -13.64 11.72
C GLU A 49 -6.61 -13.97 10.66
N ALA A 50 -7.44 -14.99 10.90
CA ALA A 50 -8.52 -15.35 9.99
C ALA A 50 -9.53 -14.22 9.79
N THR A 51 -9.84 -13.45 10.85
CA THR A 51 -10.75 -12.31 10.77
C THR A 51 -10.12 -11.15 10.01
N SER A 52 -8.83 -10.89 10.21
CA SER A 52 -8.07 -9.89 9.45
C SER A 52 -8.09 -10.18 7.95
N LEU A 53 -7.86 -11.45 7.56
CA LEU A 53 -7.96 -11.90 6.16
C LEU A 53 -9.38 -11.82 5.60
N ARG A 54 -10.43 -12.05 6.42
CA ARG A 54 -11.82 -11.88 6.00
C ARG A 54 -12.17 -10.41 5.78
N LEU A 55 -11.70 -9.52 6.65
CA LEU A 55 -11.83 -8.06 6.51
C LEU A 55 -11.16 -7.58 5.23
N GLY A 56 -9.94 -8.07 4.95
CA GLY A 56 -9.19 -7.77 3.75
C GLY A 56 -9.95 -8.12 2.47
N ARG A 57 -10.46 -9.35 2.38
CA ARG A 57 -11.28 -9.80 1.24
C ARG A 57 -12.58 -9.03 1.08
N ARG A 58 -13.24 -8.67 2.19
CA ARG A 58 -14.46 -7.82 2.14
C ARG A 58 -14.14 -6.42 1.62
N LEU A 59 -13.02 -5.83 2.03
CA LEU A 59 -12.56 -4.54 1.56
C LEU A 59 -12.25 -4.60 0.05
N GLU A 60 -11.50 -5.60 -0.41
CA GLU A 60 -11.21 -5.79 -1.83
C GLU A 60 -12.51 -5.90 -2.64
N ASN A 61 -13.45 -6.76 -2.25
CA ASN A 61 -14.70 -6.95 -2.98
C ASN A 61 -15.53 -5.66 -3.05
N ARG A 62 -15.63 -4.90 -1.95
CA ARG A 62 -16.34 -3.61 -1.94
C ARG A 62 -15.68 -2.60 -2.87
N LEU A 63 -14.35 -2.50 -2.84
CA LEU A 63 -13.61 -1.59 -3.70
C LEU A 63 -13.71 -2.01 -5.18
N ARG A 64 -13.68 -3.31 -5.50
CA ARG A 64 -13.89 -3.82 -6.88
C ARG A 64 -15.25 -3.41 -7.41
N MET A 65 -16.31 -3.61 -6.61
CA MET A 65 -17.67 -3.23 -6.99
C MET A 65 -17.81 -1.71 -7.14
N ALA A 66 -17.25 -0.93 -6.23
CA ALA A 66 -17.26 0.53 -6.33
C ALA A 66 -16.53 1.03 -7.58
N PHE A 67 -15.36 0.45 -7.88
CA PHE A 67 -14.57 0.78 -9.06
C PHE A 67 -15.32 0.46 -10.35
N LEU A 68 -15.89 -0.74 -10.46
CA LEU A 68 -16.69 -1.15 -11.62
C LEU A 68 -17.96 -0.31 -11.81
N ALA A 69 -18.64 0.07 -10.72
CA ALA A 69 -19.81 0.93 -10.78
C ALA A 69 -19.46 2.38 -11.19
N LYS A 70 -18.24 2.83 -10.86
CA LYS A 70 -17.76 4.17 -11.17
C LYS A 70 -17.34 4.32 -12.63
N ILE A 71 -16.70 3.31 -13.23
CA ILE A 71 -16.13 3.39 -14.60
C ILE A 71 -17.11 4.00 -15.63
N PRO A 72 -18.37 3.54 -15.76
CA PRO A 72 -19.29 4.08 -16.77
C PRO A 72 -19.81 5.49 -16.47
N ARG A 73 -19.54 6.04 -15.28
CA ARG A 73 -19.98 7.37 -14.84
C ARG A 73 -18.87 8.41 -14.94
N LEU A 74 -17.65 7.99 -15.25
CA LEU A 74 -16.52 8.88 -15.43
C LEU A 74 -16.61 9.54 -16.80
N ASN A 75 -16.42 10.86 -16.82
CA ASN A 75 -16.41 11.66 -18.04
C ASN A 75 -15.32 11.17 -19.02
N ASP A 76 -15.61 11.16 -20.32
CA ASP A 76 -14.67 10.78 -21.39
C ASP A 76 -13.30 11.49 -21.32
N ARG A 77 -13.26 12.75 -20.89
CA ARG A 77 -12.01 13.51 -20.64
C ARG A 77 -11.09 12.82 -19.64
N TYR A 78 -11.65 12.11 -18.66
CA TYR A 78 -10.89 11.34 -17.69
C TYR A 78 -10.07 10.24 -18.38
N PHE A 79 -10.66 9.54 -19.35
CA PHE A 79 -9.99 8.49 -20.13
C PHE A 79 -9.10 9.05 -21.25
N ALA A 80 -9.43 10.22 -21.81
CA ALA A 80 -8.56 10.87 -22.79
C ALA A 80 -7.18 11.27 -22.23
N SER A 81 -7.11 11.56 -20.92
CA SER A 81 -5.87 11.96 -20.25
C SER A 81 -5.08 10.80 -19.63
N ARG A 82 -5.64 9.59 -19.58
CA ARG A 82 -5.05 8.44 -18.87
C ARG A 82 -5.11 7.17 -19.71
N LEU A 83 -4.01 6.43 -19.75
CA LEU A 83 -3.94 5.16 -20.48
C LEU A 83 -4.90 4.13 -19.89
N VAL A 84 -5.63 3.42 -20.76
CA VAL A 84 -6.53 2.31 -20.37
C VAL A 84 -5.74 1.20 -19.66
N SER A 85 -4.50 0.95 -20.09
CA SER A 85 -3.60 -0.01 -19.44
C SER A 85 -3.30 0.34 -17.98
N ASP A 86 -3.19 1.64 -17.65
CA ASP A 86 -3.03 2.11 -16.27
C ASP A 86 -4.27 1.80 -15.43
N MET A 87 -5.48 2.01 -15.98
CA MET A 87 -6.73 1.70 -15.28
C MET A 87 -6.89 0.19 -15.02
N THR A 88 -6.52 -0.65 -15.99
CA THR A 88 -6.50 -2.10 -15.83
C THR A 88 -5.51 -2.51 -14.75
N GLN A 89 -4.30 -1.93 -14.73
CA GLN A 89 -3.31 -2.19 -13.69
C GLN A 89 -3.83 -1.78 -12.30
N ARG A 90 -4.48 -0.62 -12.16
CA ARG A 90 -5.09 -0.19 -10.89
C ARG A 90 -6.16 -1.18 -10.39
N ALA A 91 -7.01 -1.68 -11.29
CA ALA A 91 -8.01 -2.69 -10.96
C ALA A 91 -7.39 -4.02 -10.51
N HIS A 92 -6.20 -4.36 -11.02
CA HIS A 92 -5.42 -5.51 -10.56
C HIS A 92 -4.77 -5.25 -9.19
N ASP A 93 -4.09 -4.10 -9.04
CA ASP A 93 -3.39 -3.67 -7.83
C ASP A 93 -4.33 -3.53 -6.62
N LEU A 94 -5.64 -3.43 -6.85
CA LEU A 94 -6.68 -3.46 -5.82
C LEU A 94 -6.59 -4.69 -4.90
N ARG A 95 -6.03 -5.81 -5.39
CA ARG A 95 -5.74 -6.99 -4.56
C ARG A 95 -4.75 -6.68 -3.45
N GLN A 96 -3.76 -5.81 -3.68
CA GLN A 96 -2.77 -5.46 -2.65
C GLN A 96 -3.41 -4.79 -1.43
N LEU A 97 -4.55 -4.11 -1.61
CA LEU A 97 -5.30 -3.50 -0.51
C LEU A 97 -5.95 -4.53 0.42
N GLN A 98 -6.07 -5.80 0.03
CA GLN A 98 -6.60 -6.83 0.94
C GLN A 98 -5.68 -7.03 2.16
N MET A 99 -4.39 -6.69 2.05
CA MET A 99 -3.41 -6.83 3.13
C MET A 99 -3.48 -5.65 4.13
N LEU A 100 -4.29 -4.61 3.86
CA LEU A 100 -4.42 -3.43 4.72
C LEU A 100 -4.75 -3.79 6.18
N PRO A 101 -5.79 -4.61 6.46
CA PRO A 101 -6.13 -4.96 7.84
C PRO A 101 -5.03 -5.78 8.51
N GLU A 102 -4.35 -6.65 7.77
CA GLU A 102 -3.24 -7.46 8.27
C GLU A 102 -2.06 -6.59 8.71
N TYR A 103 -1.70 -5.59 7.89
CA TYR A 103 -0.68 -4.61 8.26
C TYR A 103 -1.05 -3.84 9.52
N GLY A 104 -2.32 -3.42 9.65
CA GLY A 104 -2.81 -2.74 10.84
C GLY A 104 -2.76 -3.61 12.11
N THR A 105 -3.20 -4.87 12.02
CA THR A 105 -3.17 -5.80 13.16
C THR A 105 -1.74 -6.15 13.57
N ARG A 106 -0.85 -6.34 12.60
CA ARG A 106 0.57 -6.63 12.86
C ARG A 106 1.31 -5.42 13.42
N PHE A 107 1.00 -4.21 12.96
CA PHE A 107 1.54 -2.97 13.52
C PHE A 107 1.16 -2.82 14.99
N LEU A 108 -0.12 -2.94 15.31
CA LEU A 108 -0.60 -2.91 16.70
C LEU A 108 0.09 -3.99 17.54
N ARG A 109 0.23 -5.22 17.01
CA ARG A 109 0.90 -6.33 17.70
C ARG A 109 2.36 -6.00 18.04
N VAL A 110 3.13 -5.50 17.08
CA VAL A 110 4.55 -5.14 17.27
C VAL A 110 4.69 -3.97 18.26
N CYS A 111 3.83 -2.95 18.16
CA CYS A 111 3.80 -1.85 19.13
C CYS A 111 3.56 -2.34 20.56
N PHE A 112 2.55 -3.19 20.77
CA PHE A 112 2.29 -3.77 22.09
C PHE A 112 3.44 -4.67 22.55
N GLN A 113 4.01 -5.50 21.68
CA GLN A 113 5.16 -6.35 22.02
C GLN A 113 6.36 -5.50 22.44
N LEU A 114 6.74 -4.48 21.66
CA LEU A 114 7.82 -3.56 22.03
C LEU A 114 7.55 -2.87 23.37
N LEU A 115 6.33 -2.35 23.57
CA LEU A 115 5.92 -1.73 24.83
C LEU A 115 6.12 -2.68 26.01
N PHE A 116 5.54 -3.88 25.91
CA PHE A 116 5.66 -4.88 26.97
C PHE A 116 7.13 -5.24 27.17
N THR A 117 7.86 -5.62 26.12
CA THR A 117 9.30 -5.96 26.17
C THR A 117 10.13 -4.92 26.91
N ILE A 118 9.87 -3.63 26.70
CA ILE A 118 10.64 -2.58 27.38
C ILE A 118 10.23 -2.46 28.84
N ILE A 119 8.93 -2.55 29.13
CA ILE A 119 8.43 -2.53 30.51
C ILE A 119 9.07 -3.64 31.33
N GLY A 120 9.13 -4.87 30.81
CA GLY A 120 9.74 -5.98 31.55
C GLY A 120 11.27 -5.92 31.63
N ILE A 121 11.96 -5.36 30.63
CA ILE A 121 13.41 -5.08 30.76
C ILE A 121 13.64 -4.06 31.88
N ILE A 122 12.86 -2.97 31.92
CA ILE A 122 12.97 -1.95 32.98
C ILE A 122 12.61 -2.53 34.34
N TRP A 123 11.61 -3.43 34.40
CA TRP A 123 11.19 -4.07 35.65
C TRP A 123 12.27 -4.99 36.23
N ILE A 124 12.96 -5.78 35.41
CA ILE A 124 14.02 -6.71 35.86
C ILE A 124 15.34 -5.96 36.09
N ALA A 125 15.73 -5.10 35.15
CA ALA A 125 16.97 -4.32 35.21
C ALA A 125 16.67 -2.85 35.58
N ALA A 126 16.05 -2.63 36.74
CA ALA A 126 15.74 -1.30 37.25
C ALA A 126 16.96 -0.37 37.37
N GLY A 127 18.18 -0.93 37.41
CA GLY A 127 19.45 -0.19 37.40
C GLY A 127 19.89 0.39 36.05
N SER A 128 19.21 0.10 34.93
CA SER A 128 19.62 0.54 33.59
C SER A 128 18.49 0.98 32.63
N PRO A 129 17.47 1.76 33.07
CA PRO A 129 16.35 2.17 32.22
C PRO A 129 16.78 3.01 31.01
N LEU A 130 17.87 3.79 31.15
CA LEU A 130 18.45 4.58 30.06
C LEU A 130 18.91 3.68 28.89
N LEU A 131 19.53 2.54 29.17
CA LEU A 131 19.98 1.61 28.13
C LEU A 131 18.81 0.97 27.39
N ALA A 132 17.76 0.58 28.11
CA ALA A 132 16.52 0.06 27.51
C ALA A 132 15.83 1.12 26.63
N MET A 133 15.82 2.39 27.06
CA MET A 133 15.26 3.48 26.29
C MET A 133 16.10 3.82 25.05
N LEU A 134 17.44 3.76 25.15
CA LEU A 134 18.32 3.90 23.98
C LEU A 134 18.12 2.77 22.98
N ALA A 135 17.97 1.52 23.44
CA ALA A 135 17.67 0.37 22.59
C ALA A 135 16.32 0.53 21.85
N LEU A 136 15.30 1.05 22.54
CA LEU A 136 14.03 1.43 21.91
C LEU A 136 14.22 2.53 20.87
N LEU A 137 14.96 3.58 21.22
CA LEU A 137 15.21 4.72 20.34
C LEU A 137 15.95 4.27 19.09
N THR A 138 16.90 3.35 19.20
CA THR A 138 17.58 2.77 18.02
C THR A 138 16.67 1.86 17.23
N ALA A 139 15.82 1.06 17.88
CA ALA A 139 14.87 0.18 17.19
C ALA A 139 13.83 0.95 16.36
N LEU A 140 13.25 2.02 16.94
CA LEU A 140 12.24 2.86 16.28
C LEU A 140 12.86 3.96 15.41
N GLY A 141 13.78 4.73 15.97
CA GLY A 141 14.33 5.94 15.36
C GLY A 141 15.15 5.64 14.11
N PHE A 142 15.95 4.58 14.12
CA PHE A 142 16.73 4.17 12.95
C PHE A 142 15.84 3.78 11.77
N SER A 143 14.75 3.04 12.05
CA SER A 143 13.77 2.60 11.06
C SER A 143 13.03 3.77 10.40
N VAL A 144 12.65 4.78 11.19
CA VAL A 144 11.95 5.98 10.69
C VAL A 144 12.89 6.91 9.93
N LEU A 145 14.09 7.16 10.45
CA LEU A 145 15.03 8.12 9.86
C LEU A 145 15.51 7.71 8.46
N ILE A 146 15.62 6.40 8.22
CA ILE A 146 16.13 5.86 6.95
C ILE A 146 14.99 5.67 5.91
N GLN A 147 13.73 5.75 6.34
CA GLN A 147 12.55 5.57 5.50
C GLN A 147 12.55 6.42 4.21
N PRO A 148 12.82 7.76 4.22
CA PRO A 148 12.74 8.57 3.00
C PRO A 148 13.78 8.14 1.95
N LEU A 149 14.98 7.77 2.38
CA LEU A 149 16.06 7.30 1.51
C LEU A 149 15.75 5.95 0.85
N MET A 150 15.02 5.08 1.55
CA MET A 150 14.58 3.78 1.02
C MET A 150 13.39 3.94 0.08
N ALA A 151 12.44 4.81 0.43
CA ALA A 151 11.26 5.09 -0.37
C ALA A 151 11.62 5.59 -1.78
N GLU A 152 12.64 6.45 -1.90
CA GLU A 152 13.11 6.92 -3.20
C GLU A 152 13.67 5.78 -4.07
N ARG A 153 14.52 4.92 -3.51
CA ARG A 153 15.09 3.76 -4.24
C ARG A 153 14.01 2.77 -4.67
N ASP A 154 13.05 2.53 -3.80
CA ASP A 154 11.89 1.68 -4.05
C ASP A 154 10.98 2.26 -5.15
N MET A 155 10.80 3.58 -5.19
CA MET A 155 10.13 4.25 -6.31
C MET A 155 10.87 4.07 -7.64
N ARG A 156 12.21 4.14 -7.65
CA ARG A 156 13.00 3.90 -8.88
C ARG A 156 12.81 2.49 -9.42
N VAL A 157 12.84 1.47 -8.55
CA VAL A 157 12.58 0.07 -8.92
C VAL A 157 11.20 -0.07 -9.57
N ARG A 158 10.18 0.54 -8.96
CA ARG A 158 8.81 0.52 -9.51
C ARG A 158 8.69 1.27 -10.84
N ALA A 159 9.35 2.41 -10.99
CA ALA A 159 9.32 3.16 -12.23
C ALA A 159 9.87 2.33 -13.41
N HIS A 160 11.03 1.70 -13.23
CA HIS A 160 11.59 0.81 -14.26
C HIS A 160 10.74 -0.45 -14.48
N ALA A 161 10.13 -1.02 -13.43
CA ALA A 161 9.21 -2.15 -13.56
C ALA A 161 7.94 -1.77 -14.37
N GLY A 162 7.41 -0.57 -14.16
CA GLY A 162 6.30 -0.02 -14.94
C GLY A 162 6.68 0.18 -16.41
N GLY A 163 7.90 0.68 -16.67
CA GLY A 163 8.46 0.79 -18.03
C GLY A 163 8.52 -0.56 -18.75
N LEU A 164 9.01 -1.61 -18.08
CA LEU A 164 9.03 -2.98 -18.60
C LEU A 164 7.62 -3.51 -18.90
N SER A 165 6.66 -3.32 -17.99
CA SER A 165 5.28 -3.75 -18.18
C SER A 165 4.61 -3.07 -19.38
N ARG A 166 4.82 -1.76 -19.53
CA ARG A 166 4.35 -0.99 -20.69
C ARG A 166 4.98 -1.52 -21.98
N TYR A 167 6.30 -1.71 -21.99
CA TYR A 167 7.01 -2.23 -23.15
C TYR A 167 6.50 -3.60 -23.59
N TYR A 168 6.22 -4.51 -22.65
CA TYR A 168 5.62 -5.80 -22.96
C TYR A 168 4.23 -5.66 -23.59
N LEU A 169 3.39 -4.76 -23.06
CA LEU A 169 2.07 -4.52 -23.64
C LEU A 169 2.17 -3.98 -25.06
N ASP A 170 3.02 -2.97 -25.28
CA ASP A 170 3.23 -2.37 -26.60
C ASP A 170 3.78 -3.40 -27.61
N THR A 171 4.68 -4.28 -27.15
CA THR A 171 5.21 -5.39 -27.96
C THR A 171 4.13 -6.42 -28.32
N LEU A 172 3.24 -6.76 -27.38
CA LEU A 172 2.14 -7.71 -27.60
C LEU A 172 1.09 -7.14 -28.57
N LEU A 173 0.76 -5.86 -28.44
CA LEU A 173 -0.14 -5.16 -29.37
C LEU A 173 0.50 -5.01 -30.76
N GLY A 174 1.82 -4.77 -30.81
CA GLY A 174 2.62 -4.61 -32.03
C GLY A 174 3.23 -5.89 -32.59
N LEU A 175 2.75 -7.08 -32.19
CA LEU A 175 3.40 -8.35 -32.52
C LEU A 175 3.45 -8.62 -34.03
N ILE A 176 2.41 -8.24 -34.77
CA ILE A 176 2.35 -8.43 -36.23
C ILE A 176 3.41 -7.55 -36.92
N PRO A 177 3.42 -6.20 -36.74
CA PRO A 177 4.49 -5.34 -37.26
C PRO A 177 5.90 -5.81 -36.89
N LEU A 178 6.09 -6.26 -35.64
CA LEU A 178 7.38 -6.74 -35.18
C LEU A 178 7.86 -7.98 -35.96
N ARG A 179 6.95 -8.92 -36.24
CA ARG A 179 7.24 -10.12 -37.03
C ARG A 179 7.45 -9.82 -38.51
N THR A 180 6.64 -8.95 -39.10
CA THR A 180 6.76 -8.59 -40.54
C THR A 180 8.07 -7.88 -40.85
N HIS A 181 8.57 -7.06 -39.92
CA HIS A 181 9.85 -6.37 -40.06
C HIS A 181 11.05 -7.16 -39.51
N SER A 182 10.86 -8.40 -39.04
CA SER A 182 11.92 -9.22 -38.42
C SER A 182 12.69 -8.50 -37.31
N ALA A 183 12.01 -7.60 -36.57
CA ALA A 183 12.63 -6.68 -35.63
C ALA A 183 12.94 -7.31 -34.25
N ALA A 184 12.96 -8.64 -34.14
CA ALA A 184 13.13 -9.36 -32.88
C ALA A 184 14.46 -9.02 -32.17
N GLN A 185 15.53 -8.78 -32.92
CA GLN A 185 16.82 -8.41 -32.33
C GLN A 185 16.82 -6.98 -31.79
N ALA A 186 16.17 -6.04 -32.48
CA ALA A 186 16.00 -4.68 -31.99
C ALA A 186 15.16 -4.67 -30.70
N MET A 187 14.05 -5.42 -30.69
CA MET A 187 13.20 -5.60 -29.52
C MET A 187 13.95 -6.21 -28.32
N ARG A 188 14.83 -7.20 -28.57
CA ARG A 188 15.67 -7.80 -27.51
C ARG A 188 16.65 -6.79 -26.91
N ARG A 189 17.29 -5.94 -27.74
CA ARG A 189 18.25 -4.94 -27.25
C ARG A 189 17.58 -3.88 -26.37
N GLU A 190 16.42 -3.40 -26.77
CA GLU A 190 15.64 -2.42 -25.98
C GLU A 190 15.08 -3.05 -24.70
N HIS A 191 14.63 -4.31 -24.78
CA HIS A 191 14.24 -5.03 -23.57
C HIS A 191 15.41 -5.20 -22.59
N GLU A 192 16.59 -5.56 -23.09
CA GLU A 192 17.79 -5.76 -22.29
C GLU A 192 18.21 -4.46 -21.59
N SER A 193 18.14 -3.30 -22.27
CA SER A 193 18.48 -2.02 -21.63
C SER A 193 17.56 -1.70 -20.46
N LEU A 194 16.23 -1.84 -20.65
CA LEU A 194 15.23 -1.64 -19.59
C LEU A 194 15.42 -2.63 -18.43
N LEU A 195 15.74 -3.89 -18.75
CA LEU A 195 16.00 -4.92 -17.76
C LEU A 195 17.25 -4.61 -16.93
N VAL A 196 18.33 -4.16 -17.56
CA VAL A 196 19.57 -3.78 -16.87
C VAL A 196 19.34 -2.61 -15.92
N GLU A 197 18.56 -1.60 -16.33
CA GLU A 197 18.18 -0.48 -15.46
C GLU A 197 17.37 -0.95 -14.25
N TRP A 198 16.35 -1.79 -14.48
CA TRP A 198 15.54 -2.37 -13.41
C TRP A 198 16.40 -3.20 -12.44
N VAL A 199 17.28 -4.08 -12.94
CA VAL A 199 18.19 -4.89 -12.12
C VAL A 199 19.14 -4.00 -11.32
N ARG A 200 19.69 -2.93 -11.92
CA ARG A 200 20.58 -1.99 -11.23
C ARG A 200 19.86 -1.26 -10.10
N ALA A 201 18.64 -0.78 -10.35
CA ALA A 201 17.81 -0.15 -9.34
C ALA A 201 17.45 -1.14 -8.21
N ALA A 202 17.06 -2.36 -8.55
CA ALA A 202 16.70 -3.40 -7.60
C ALA A 202 17.89 -3.80 -6.73
N ARG A 203 19.06 -4.01 -7.34
CA ARG A 203 20.29 -4.34 -6.61
C ARG A 203 20.72 -3.22 -5.67
N SER A 204 20.57 -1.96 -6.10
CA SER A 204 20.84 -0.80 -5.24
C SER A 204 19.90 -0.72 -4.04
N LEU A 205 18.61 -1.00 -4.23
CA LEU A 205 17.64 -1.08 -3.15
C LEU A 205 18.00 -2.20 -2.17
N TYR A 206 18.12 -3.44 -2.65
CA TYR A 206 18.37 -4.60 -1.78
C TYR A 206 19.72 -4.53 -1.08
N SER A 207 20.78 -4.00 -1.72
CA SER A 207 22.07 -3.83 -1.05
C SER A 207 22.00 -2.77 0.04
N SER A 208 21.34 -1.63 -0.22
CA SER A 208 21.16 -0.59 0.80
C SER A 208 20.29 -1.07 1.96
N GLN A 209 19.25 -1.84 1.67
CA GLN A 209 18.37 -2.44 2.68
C GLN A 209 19.14 -3.45 3.55
N ALA A 210 19.96 -4.31 2.95
CA ALA A 210 20.78 -5.28 3.67
C ALA A 210 21.82 -4.59 4.58
N LEU A 211 22.46 -3.51 4.12
CA LEU A 211 23.39 -2.72 4.93
C LEU A 211 22.68 -2.08 6.14
N VAL A 212 21.53 -1.45 5.91
CA VAL A 212 20.71 -0.83 6.96
C VAL A 212 20.28 -1.87 7.99
N GLN A 213 19.75 -3.02 7.55
CA GLN A 213 19.35 -4.09 8.45
C GLN A 213 20.52 -4.68 9.23
N GLY A 214 21.69 -4.86 8.59
CA GLY A 214 22.89 -5.35 9.26
C GLY A 214 23.39 -4.40 10.36
N ILE A 215 23.39 -3.08 10.10
CA ILE A 215 23.74 -2.07 11.09
C ILE A 215 22.75 -2.07 12.26
N ALA A 216 21.44 -2.07 11.97
CA ALA A 216 20.40 -2.11 12.99
C ALA A 216 20.50 -3.37 13.88
N LEU A 217 20.72 -4.53 13.26
CA LEU A 217 20.89 -5.81 13.98
C LEU A 217 22.11 -5.75 14.90
N THR A 218 23.23 -5.24 14.40
CA THR A 218 24.48 -5.14 15.18
C THR A 218 24.32 -4.19 16.37
N LEU A 219 23.71 -3.03 16.16
CA LEU A 219 23.44 -2.05 17.22
C LEU A 219 22.50 -2.62 18.28
N ASN A 220 21.32 -3.13 17.89
CA ASN A 220 20.34 -3.65 18.84
C ASN A 220 20.87 -4.88 19.60
N THR A 221 21.63 -5.76 18.94
CA THR A 221 22.26 -6.90 19.61
C THR A 221 23.37 -6.45 20.57
N GLY A 222 24.14 -5.42 20.21
CA GLY A 222 25.11 -4.79 21.10
C GLY A 222 24.47 -4.25 22.38
N PHE A 223 23.33 -3.55 22.25
CA PHE A 223 22.55 -3.11 23.42
C PHE A 223 22.02 -4.28 24.24
N ALA A 224 21.49 -5.32 23.60
CA ALA A 224 21.01 -6.52 24.29
C ALA A 224 22.10 -7.15 25.16
N VAL A 225 23.29 -7.39 24.58
CA VAL A 225 24.45 -7.94 25.30
C VAL A 225 24.89 -7.02 26.43
N TRP A 226 24.92 -5.70 26.21
CA TRP A 226 25.34 -4.75 27.24
C TRP A 226 24.38 -4.71 28.44
N ILE A 227 23.07 -4.78 28.20
CA ILE A 227 22.06 -4.84 29.27
C ILE A 227 22.25 -6.12 30.11
N VAL A 228 22.44 -7.27 29.46
CA VAL A 228 22.67 -8.57 30.14
C VAL A 228 23.95 -8.54 30.98
N LEU A 229 25.08 -8.13 30.40
CA LEU A 229 26.37 -8.11 31.09
C LEU A 229 26.34 -7.19 32.32
N ARG A 230 25.67 -6.03 32.21
CA ARG A 230 25.52 -5.11 33.33
C ARG A 230 24.66 -5.70 34.44
N TYR A 231 23.58 -6.40 34.10
CA TYR A 231 22.71 -7.06 35.08
C TYR A 231 23.47 -8.17 35.84
N ILE A 232 24.26 -8.98 35.13
CA ILE A 232 25.13 -10.00 35.76
C ILE A 232 26.19 -9.34 36.66
N ALA A 233 26.83 -8.26 36.21
CA ALA A 233 27.85 -7.55 36.98
C ALA A 233 27.31 -6.90 38.27
N GLN A 234 26.00 -6.65 38.35
CA GLN A 234 25.32 -6.14 39.55
C GLN A 234 24.87 -7.25 40.51
N GLY A 235 25.23 -8.51 40.24
CA GLY A 235 24.85 -9.66 41.07
C GLY A 235 23.43 -10.18 40.79
N GLY A 236 22.92 -10.00 39.58
CA GLY A 236 21.57 -10.42 39.21
C GLY A 236 21.31 -11.92 39.39
N GLU A 237 20.11 -12.26 39.87
CA GLU A 237 19.65 -13.64 40.05
C GLU A 237 19.60 -14.42 38.72
N ALA A 238 19.91 -15.72 38.75
CA ALA A 238 19.98 -16.57 37.57
C ALA A 238 18.66 -16.63 36.76
N SER A 239 17.50 -16.68 37.41
CA SER A 239 16.20 -16.66 36.73
C SER A 239 15.90 -15.31 36.07
N GLY A 240 16.33 -14.21 36.69
CA GLY A 240 16.28 -12.87 36.11
C GLY A 240 17.18 -12.72 34.89
N VAL A 241 18.38 -13.33 34.90
CA VAL A 241 19.29 -13.33 33.74
C VAL A 241 18.65 -14.03 32.55
N LEU A 242 18.05 -15.21 32.77
CA LEU A 242 17.40 -15.99 31.70
C LEU A 242 16.21 -15.23 31.10
N LEU A 243 15.35 -14.65 31.95
CA LEU A 243 14.23 -13.85 31.51
C LEU A 243 14.71 -12.62 30.72
N LEU A 244 15.72 -11.91 31.23
CA LEU A 244 16.27 -10.74 30.57
C LEU A 244 16.93 -11.09 29.23
N LEU A 245 17.60 -12.25 29.13
CA LEU A 245 18.17 -12.74 27.87
C LEU A 245 17.08 -12.95 26.81
N TYR A 246 15.96 -13.59 27.15
CA TYR A 246 14.84 -13.75 26.22
C TYR A 246 14.34 -12.41 25.71
N TRP A 247 14.09 -11.47 26.62
CA TRP A 247 13.48 -10.17 26.29
C TRP A 247 14.43 -9.28 25.49
N THR A 248 15.72 -9.31 25.82
CA THR A 248 16.75 -8.53 25.11
C THR A 248 17.09 -9.13 23.74
N LEU A 249 17.06 -10.45 23.56
CA LEU A 249 17.23 -11.09 22.25
C LEU A 249 16.02 -10.90 21.32
N ASN A 250 14.83 -10.68 21.86
CA ASN A 250 13.65 -10.34 21.07
C ASN A 250 13.66 -8.89 20.54
N LEU A 251 14.43 -7.97 21.15
CA LEU A 251 14.48 -6.58 20.71
C LEU A 251 14.96 -6.40 19.26
N PRO A 252 16.09 -7.00 18.81
CA PRO A 252 16.50 -6.95 17.42
C PRO A 252 15.45 -7.47 16.44
N GLN A 253 14.76 -8.57 16.80
CA GLN A 253 13.72 -9.16 15.96
C GLN A 253 12.50 -8.23 15.82
N LEU A 254 12.00 -7.67 16.94
CA LEU A 254 10.90 -6.70 16.92
C LEU A 254 11.27 -5.42 16.15
N SER A 255 12.52 -4.96 16.28
CA SER A 255 13.04 -3.83 15.50
C SER A 255 13.01 -4.13 13.99
N GLN A 256 13.43 -5.33 13.58
CA GLN A 256 13.42 -5.72 12.18
C GLN A 256 11.98 -5.80 11.64
N GLU A 257 11.05 -6.38 12.39
CA GLU A 257 9.64 -6.43 12.00
C GLU A 257 9.06 -5.03 11.81
N MET A 258 9.33 -4.12 12.75
CA MET A 258 8.92 -2.72 12.65
C MET A 258 9.54 -2.03 11.42
N ALA A 259 10.82 -2.27 11.14
CA ALA A 259 11.51 -1.71 9.97
C ALA A 259 10.87 -2.17 8.65
N VAL A 260 10.55 -3.47 8.53
CA VAL A 260 9.88 -4.02 7.34
C VAL A 260 8.49 -3.40 7.18
N GLN A 261 7.73 -3.23 8.25
CA GLN A 261 6.41 -2.59 8.19
C GLN A 261 6.50 -1.10 7.81
N ALA A 262 7.44 -0.36 8.39
CA ALA A 262 7.67 1.04 8.06
C ALA A 262 8.03 1.24 6.57
N GLN A 263 8.73 0.27 5.97
CA GLN A 263 9.06 0.28 4.54
C GLN A 263 7.84 0.01 3.64
N GLN A 264 6.86 -0.76 4.10
CA GLN A 264 5.65 -1.06 3.33
C GLN A 264 4.63 0.09 3.35
N TYR A 265 4.68 0.95 4.37
CA TYR A 265 3.71 2.04 4.54
C TYR A 265 3.63 3.03 3.35
N PRO A 266 4.74 3.56 2.79
CA PRO A 266 4.66 4.46 1.64
C PRO A 266 4.01 3.82 0.41
N SER A 267 4.32 2.55 0.14
CA SER A 267 3.71 1.77 -0.95
C SER A 267 2.21 1.65 -0.75
N LEU A 268 1.80 1.22 0.45
CA LEU A 268 0.41 1.05 0.84
C LEU A 268 -0.38 2.36 0.70
N ARG A 269 0.17 3.47 1.19
CA ARG A 269 -0.41 4.81 1.06
C ARG A 269 -0.59 5.20 -0.41
N ASN A 270 0.41 4.98 -1.25
CA ASN A 270 0.35 5.34 -2.66
C ASN A 270 -0.68 4.49 -3.42
N SER A 271 -0.76 3.19 -3.14
CA SER A 271 -1.78 2.31 -3.72
C SER A 271 -3.20 2.73 -3.31
N VAL A 272 -3.41 3.09 -2.04
CA VAL A 272 -4.69 3.64 -1.56
C VAL A 272 -5.05 4.92 -2.32
N LEU A 273 -4.15 5.92 -2.34
CA LEU A 273 -4.41 7.20 -3.00
C LEU A 273 -4.68 7.03 -4.51
N ARG A 274 -3.95 6.14 -5.17
CA ARG A 274 -4.10 5.87 -6.61
C ARG A 274 -5.44 5.20 -6.96
N ILE A 275 -6.03 4.44 -6.03
CA ILE A 275 -7.33 3.78 -6.19
C ILE A 275 -8.48 4.72 -5.79
N LEU A 276 -8.26 5.59 -4.81
CA LEU A 276 -9.24 6.61 -4.42
C LEU A 276 -9.40 7.71 -5.46
N GLU A 277 -8.35 8.01 -6.24
CA GLU A 277 -8.39 9.07 -7.25
C GLU A 277 -9.50 8.89 -8.31
N PRO A 278 -9.65 7.73 -8.99
CA PRO A 278 -10.78 7.47 -9.89
C PRO A 278 -12.14 7.50 -9.19
N LEU A 279 -12.21 7.03 -7.94
CA LEU A 279 -13.46 7.01 -7.17
C LEU A 279 -13.93 8.43 -6.79
N GLY A 280 -12.98 9.34 -6.56
CA GLY A 280 -13.21 10.76 -6.26
C GLY A 280 -13.37 11.67 -7.48
N ALA A 281 -13.15 11.15 -8.70
CA ALA A 281 -13.30 11.94 -9.92
C ALA A 281 -14.78 12.33 -10.18
N PRO A 282 -15.02 13.52 -10.76
CA PRO A 282 -16.37 14.00 -11.03
C PRO A 282 -17.11 13.07 -12.00
N GLU A 283 -18.38 12.81 -11.69
CA GLU A 283 -19.26 11.99 -12.53
C GLU A 283 -19.99 12.87 -13.54
N GLU A 284 -20.21 12.34 -14.75
CA GLU A 284 -20.88 13.02 -15.85
C GLU A 284 -22.31 13.46 -15.49
N ASN A 285 -23.02 12.66 -14.68
CA ASN A 285 -24.39 12.96 -14.24
C ASN A 285 -24.52 14.19 -13.32
N ASN A 286 -23.44 14.60 -12.62
CA ASN A 286 -23.51 15.80 -11.76
C ASN A 286 -23.61 17.09 -12.56
N ALA A 287 -23.23 17.10 -13.84
CA ALA A 287 -23.42 18.26 -14.71
C ALA A 287 -24.91 18.46 -15.08
N ILE A 288 -25.64 17.37 -15.34
CA ILE A 288 -27.06 17.42 -15.69
C ILE A 288 -27.92 17.83 -14.47
N ALA A 289 -27.55 17.37 -13.26
CA ALA A 289 -28.27 17.72 -12.02
C ALA A 289 -28.04 19.15 -11.53
N ASN A 290 -26.91 19.79 -11.87
CA ASN A 290 -26.66 21.19 -11.55
C ASN A 290 -27.16 22.15 -12.65
N GLY A 291 -27.49 21.63 -13.84
CA GLY A 291 -28.09 22.39 -14.95
C GLY A 291 -29.61 22.57 -14.85
N SER A 292 -30.30 21.91 -13.90
CA SER A 292 -31.73 22.11 -13.65
C SER A 292 -32.05 23.42 -12.89
N GLN A 293 -31.28 24.48 -13.13
CA GLN A 293 -31.67 25.87 -12.83
C GLN A 293 -32.03 26.66 -14.09
N CYS A 294 -32.06 26.04 -15.27
CA CYS A 294 -32.71 26.65 -16.43
C CYS A 294 -34.24 26.59 -16.26
N GLU A 295 -34.79 27.76 -15.98
CA GLU A 295 -36.16 28.21 -16.22
C GLU A 295 -37.25 27.65 -15.28
N GLN A 296 -37.51 28.44 -14.25
CA GLN A 296 -38.87 28.73 -13.81
C GLN A 296 -39.72 29.06 -15.06
N MET A 297 -40.51 28.10 -15.53
CA MET A 297 -41.52 28.34 -16.57
C MET A 297 -42.45 29.45 -16.10
N LEU A 298 -42.42 30.58 -16.81
CA LEU A 298 -43.42 31.64 -16.69
C LEU A 298 -44.78 31.03 -17.07
N PRO A 299 -45.85 31.18 -16.25
CA PRO A 299 -47.14 30.57 -16.56
C PRO A 299 -47.80 31.35 -17.70
N GLY A 300 -47.81 30.78 -18.91
CA GLY A 300 -48.48 31.40 -20.06
C GLY A 300 -48.15 30.89 -21.47
N GLN A 301 -47.24 29.93 -21.65
CA GLN A 301 -46.96 29.38 -22.98
C GLN A 301 -47.83 28.16 -23.28
N GLU A 302 -48.58 28.23 -24.40
CA GLU A 302 -49.30 27.10 -24.99
C GLU A 302 -48.35 25.90 -25.24
N PRO A 303 -48.85 24.65 -25.16
CA PRO A 303 -48.01 23.48 -25.36
C PRO A 303 -47.44 23.50 -26.78
N ALA A 304 -46.13 23.73 -26.89
CA ALA A 304 -45.43 23.65 -28.15
C ALA A 304 -45.66 22.26 -28.75
N GLN A 305 -46.06 22.23 -30.02
CA GLN A 305 -46.13 21.03 -30.85
C GLN A 305 -44.82 20.22 -30.68
N PRO A 306 -44.86 18.87 -30.73
CA PRO A 306 -43.66 18.07 -30.54
C PRO A 306 -42.64 18.43 -31.63
N GLN A 307 -41.68 19.29 -31.30
CA GLN A 307 -40.60 19.67 -32.20
C GLN A 307 -39.75 18.42 -32.38
N THR A 308 -39.69 17.93 -33.62
CA THR A 308 -38.82 16.81 -33.99
C THR A 308 -37.38 17.31 -34.12
N GLY A 309 -36.75 17.68 -33.00
CA GLY A 309 -35.37 18.13 -32.99
C GLY A 309 -34.98 18.93 -31.75
N VAL A 310 -33.67 19.04 -31.52
CA VAL A 310 -33.07 19.87 -30.48
C VAL A 310 -32.29 20.99 -31.18
N ALA A 311 -32.42 22.22 -30.70
CA ALA A 311 -31.56 23.33 -31.14
C ALA A 311 -30.20 23.23 -30.42
N ILE A 312 -29.11 23.43 -31.14
CA ILE A 312 -27.74 23.44 -30.58
C ILE A 312 -27.17 24.82 -30.81
N ASP A 313 -26.78 25.53 -29.76
CA ASP A 313 -26.11 26.82 -29.85
C ASP A 313 -24.76 26.76 -29.10
N LEU A 314 -23.69 27.06 -29.81
CA LEU A 314 -22.31 27.03 -29.36
C LEU A 314 -21.76 28.44 -29.50
N THR A 315 -21.46 29.11 -28.38
CA THR A 315 -21.00 30.51 -28.37
C THR A 315 -19.60 30.61 -27.76
N ASP A 316 -18.69 31.25 -28.48
CA ASP A 316 -17.29 31.51 -28.08
C ASP A 316 -16.54 30.29 -27.51
N ILE A 317 -16.73 29.12 -28.14
CA ILE A 317 -16.17 27.88 -27.63
C ILE A 317 -14.71 27.73 -28.02
N THR A 318 -13.88 27.54 -27.00
CA THR A 318 -12.47 27.19 -27.14
C THR A 318 -12.20 25.84 -26.47
N VAL A 319 -11.64 24.88 -27.22
CA VAL A 319 -11.29 23.55 -26.71
C VAL A 319 -9.78 23.40 -26.69
N ILE A 320 -9.24 23.13 -25.51
CA ILE A 320 -7.81 22.89 -25.29
C ILE A 320 -7.63 21.46 -24.81
N ALA A 321 -6.82 20.67 -25.51
CA ALA A 321 -6.42 19.34 -25.07
C ALA A 321 -4.90 19.18 -25.14
N SER A 322 -4.32 18.54 -24.12
CA SER A 322 -2.88 18.29 -24.02
C SER A 322 -1.99 19.54 -24.20
N GLY A 323 -2.48 20.71 -23.77
CA GLY A 323 -1.78 21.99 -23.89
C GLY A 323 -1.87 22.66 -25.26
N HIS A 324 -2.62 22.08 -26.20
CA HIS A 324 -2.84 22.66 -27.53
C HIS A 324 -4.30 23.08 -27.70
N THR A 325 -4.50 24.27 -28.27
CA THR A 325 -5.83 24.74 -28.68
C THR A 325 -6.26 23.99 -29.94
N ILE A 326 -7.31 23.18 -29.83
CA ILE A 326 -7.88 22.39 -30.93
C ILE A 326 -8.98 23.16 -31.63
N LEU A 327 -9.85 23.82 -30.86
CA LEU A 327 -10.90 24.71 -31.34
C LEU A 327 -10.71 26.09 -30.68
N HIS A 328 -10.91 27.16 -31.42
CA HIS A 328 -10.73 28.54 -30.96
C HIS A 328 -11.92 29.37 -31.43
N ASP A 329 -12.60 30.03 -30.50
CA ASP A 329 -13.74 30.94 -30.72
C ASP A 329 -14.79 30.41 -31.73
N ILE A 330 -15.22 29.17 -31.55
CA ILE A 330 -16.26 28.57 -32.38
C ILE A 330 -17.63 29.12 -31.98
N ASN A 331 -18.31 29.73 -32.95
CA ASN A 331 -19.69 30.18 -32.87
C ASN A 331 -20.53 29.40 -33.89
N LEU A 332 -21.47 28.56 -33.45
CA LEU A 332 -22.29 27.69 -34.30
C LEU A 332 -23.68 27.50 -33.70
N SER A 333 -24.72 27.86 -34.47
CA SER A 333 -26.12 27.62 -34.12
C SER A 333 -26.75 26.68 -35.14
N ILE A 334 -27.41 25.61 -34.67
CA ILE A 334 -28.10 24.60 -35.46
C ILE A 334 -29.57 24.57 -35.01
N ALA A 335 -30.49 24.80 -35.95
CA ALA A 335 -31.92 24.83 -35.65
C ALA A 335 -32.50 23.40 -35.45
N PRO A 336 -33.62 23.26 -34.71
CA PRO A 336 -34.29 21.96 -34.57
C PRO A 336 -34.64 21.34 -35.93
N GLY A 337 -34.18 20.11 -36.16
CA GLY A 337 -34.42 19.39 -37.42
C GLY A 337 -33.49 19.76 -38.57
N GLU A 338 -32.50 20.63 -38.34
CA GLU A 338 -31.48 20.98 -39.33
C GLU A 338 -30.40 19.88 -39.44
N HIS A 339 -29.96 19.59 -40.67
CA HIS A 339 -28.89 18.63 -40.95
C HIS A 339 -27.63 19.36 -41.43
N VAL A 340 -26.60 19.42 -40.59
CA VAL A 340 -25.33 20.11 -40.88
C VAL A 340 -24.21 19.09 -41.13
N ALA A 341 -23.45 19.27 -42.21
CA ALA A 341 -22.28 18.46 -42.53
C ALA A 341 -20.97 19.18 -42.17
N ILE A 342 -20.19 18.60 -41.26
CA ILE A 342 -18.89 19.15 -40.84
C ILE A 342 -17.77 18.50 -41.66
N LEU A 343 -17.09 19.29 -42.50
CA LEU A 343 -16.04 18.85 -43.41
C LEU A 343 -14.68 19.48 -43.04
N GLY A 344 -13.58 18.79 -43.39
CA GLY A 344 -12.23 19.29 -43.16
C GLY A 344 -11.17 18.19 -43.16
N ALA A 345 -9.89 18.57 -43.20
CA ALA A 345 -8.76 17.62 -43.15
C ALA A 345 -8.75 16.79 -41.85
N SER A 346 -8.11 15.61 -41.87
CA SER A 346 -7.90 14.81 -40.65
C SER A 346 -7.10 15.64 -39.62
N GLY A 347 -7.54 15.63 -38.35
CA GLY A 347 -6.94 16.45 -37.30
C GLY A 347 -7.46 17.89 -37.18
N ALA A 348 -8.35 18.36 -38.07
CA ALA A 348 -8.91 19.72 -38.01
C ALA A 348 -9.91 20.00 -36.85
N GLY A 349 -9.95 19.15 -35.81
CA GLY A 349 -10.82 19.35 -34.64
C GLY A 349 -12.28 18.90 -34.78
N LYS A 350 -12.69 18.31 -35.91
CA LYS A 350 -14.09 17.87 -36.16
C LYS A 350 -14.64 16.93 -35.07
N SER A 351 -13.87 15.92 -34.68
CA SER A 351 -14.28 14.99 -33.60
C SER A 351 -14.33 15.68 -32.25
N SER A 352 -13.51 16.69 -32.01
CA SER A 352 -13.52 17.49 -30.79
C SER A 352 -14.73 18.42 -30.72
N LEU A 353 -15.25 18.89 -31.86
CA LEU A 353 -16.48 19.68 -31.94
C LEU A 353 -17.71 18.81 -31.67
N ILE A 354 -17.73 17.57 -32.17
CA ILE A 354 -18.81 16.60 -31.93
C ILE A 354 -18.79 16.07 -30.47
N GLY A 355 -17.62 16.02 -29.84
CA GLY A 355 -17.46 15.55 -28.46
C GLY A 355 -17.64 16.62 -27.37
N LEU A 356 -18.09 17.83 -27.74
CA LEU A 356 -18.59 18.83 -26.79
C LEU A 356 -19.96 18.40 -26.26
#